data_AF-A0A959IVV8-F1
#
_entry.id   AF-A0A959IVV8-F1
#
_cell.length_a   1.000
_cell.length_b   1.000
_cell.length_c   1.000
_cell.angle_alpha   90.00
_cell.angle_beta   90.00
_cell.angle_gamma   90.00
#
_symmetry.space_group_name_H-M   'P 1'
#
loop_
_entity.id
_entity.type
_entity.pdbx_description
1 polymer ?
#
loop_
_entity_poly.entity_id
_entity_poly.type
_entity_poly.pdbx_seq_one_letter_code
_entity_poly.pdbx_strand_id
1 'polypeptide(L)'
;MDGSSYAALAYDEGKAIFANYCAACHNKNMRDHLTGPALYDVEKRWAAYPREDLHKWIRNSQALVEAGHPRALELWADWQPTIMTSFETMDSSSIEAVLAYIEHSGPVY
;
A
#
# COMPACT_ATOMS: atom_id res chain seq x y z
N MET A 1 29.25 -2.99 -5.54
CA MET A 1 28.20 -2.53 -4.61
C MET A 1 27.22 -3.69 -4.52
N ASP A 2 27.20 -4.41 -3.40
CA ASP A 2 26.36 -5.58 -3.25
C ASP A 2 24.87 -5.19 -3.28
N GLY A 3 24.02 -5.93 -3.98
CA GLY A 3 22.58 -5.68 -4.03
C GLY A 3 21.86 -6.03 -2.72
N SER A 4 22.56 -6.64 -1.77
CA SER A 4 22.00 -7.12 -0.51
C SER A 4 21.81 -6.00 0.52
N SER A 5 22.73 -5.02 0.53
CA SER A 5 22.62 -3.82 1.37
C SER A 5 21.49 -2.89 0.91
N TYR A 6 21.28 -2.73 -0.39
CA TYR A 6 20.17 -1.92 -0.93
C TYR A 6 18.79 -2.48 -0.58
N ALA A 7 18.60 -3.81 -0.65
CA ALA A 7 17.33 -4.43 -0.30
C ALA A 7 17.00 -4.29 1.20
N ALA A 8 18.01 -4.40 2.08
CA ALA A 8 17.84 -4.17 3.51
C ALA A 8 17.48 -2.72 3.82
N LEU A 9 18.13 -1.74 3.16
CA LEU A 9 17.82 -0.32 3.32
C LEU A 9 16.38 0.01 2.87
N ALA A 10 15.95 -0.54 1.73
CA ALA A 10 14.59 -0.35 1.24
C ALA A 10 13.53 -0.97 2.18
N TYR A 11 13.83 -2.11 2.80
CA TYR A 11 12.94 -2.73 3.78
C TYR A 11 12.79 -1.88 5.05
N ASP A 12 13.89 -1.36 5.60
CA ASP A 12 13.87 -0.52 6.80
C ASP A 12 13.18 0.83 6.55
N GLU A 13 13.39 1.41 5.36
CA GLU A 13 12.66 2.61 4.91
C GLU A 13 11.15 2.33 4.82
N GLY A 14 10.76 1.24 4.15
CA GLY A 14 9.37 0.83 4.02
C GLY A 14 8.69 0.59 5.37
N LYS A 15 9.41 -0.03 6.31
CA LYS A 15 8.95 -0.22 7.68
C LYS A 15 8.69 1.11 8.40
N ALA A 16 9.60 2.08 8.25
CA ALA A 16 9.44 3.40 8.86
C ALA A 16 8.25 4.15 8.26
N ILE A 17 8.10 4.11 6.93
CA ILE A 17 6.95 4.70 6.21
C ILE A 17 5.65 4.06 6.71
N PHE A 18 5.57 2.73 6.76
CA PHE A 18 4.38 2.03 7.23
C PHE A 18 4.02 2.45 8.66
N ALA A 19 5.00 2.47 9.56
CA ALA A 19 4.77 2.83 10.96
C ALA A 19 4.23 4.26 11.12
N ASN A 20 4.71 5.20 10.32
CA ASN A 20 4.36 6.61 10.43
C ASN A 20 3.06 6.98 9.73
N TYR A 21 2.76 6.35 8.59
CA TYR A 21 1.68 6.79 7.70
C TYR A 21 0.55 5.76 7.51
N CYS A 22 0.80 4.47 7.73
CA CYS A 22 -0.14 3.40 7.37
C CYS A 22 -0.69 2.64 8.59
N ALA A 23 0.13 2.48 9.63
CA ALA A 23 -0.14 1.61 10.78
C ALA A 23 -1.30 2.07 11.67
N ALA A 24 -1.79 3.31 11.50
CA ALA A 24 -2.97 3.80 12.18
C ALA A 24 -4.26 3.12 11.69
N CYS A 25 -4.29 2.70 10.42
CA CYS A 25 -5.48 2.14 9.78
C CYS A 25 -5.29 0.71 9.27
N HIS A 26 -4.05 0.30 8.97
CA HIS A 26 -3.74 -1.03 8.45
C HIS A 26 -3.06 -1.90 9.50
N ASN A 27 -3.43 -3.18 9.56
CA ASN A 27 -2.89 -4.10 10.54
C ASN A 27 -1.42 -4.44 10.23
N LYS A 28 -0.58 -4.40 11.26
CA LYS A 28 0.86 -4.71 11.18
C LYS A 28 1.15 -6.15 10.75
N ASN A 29 0.22 -7.07 10.95
CA ASN A 29 0.37 -8.46 10.50
C ASN A 29 0.05 -8.65 9.01
N MET A 30 -0.38 -7.58 8.32
CA MET A 30 -0.77 -7.54 6.91
C MET A 30 -1.94 -8.45 6.51
N ARG A 31 -2.40 -9.36 7.38
CA ARG A 31 -3.38 -10.40 7.04
C ARG A 31 -4.77 -10.09 7.53
N ASP A 32 -4.87 -9.35 8.63
CA ASP A 32 -6.15 -9.01 9.21
C ASP A 32 -6.59 -7.62 8.80
N HIS A 33 -7.90 -7.47 8.70
CA HIS A 33 -8.54 -6.16 8.60
C HIS A 33 -8.34 -5.37 9.89
N LEU A 34 -8.30 -4.05 9.76
CA LEU A 34 -8.43 -3.11 10.87
C LEU A 34 -9.45 -2.04 10.45
N THR A 35 -9.08 -0.76 10.48
CA THR A 35 -9.89 0.31 9.89
C THR A 35 -9.89 0.21 8.37
N GLY A 36 -8.76 -0.22 7.80
CA GLY A 36 -8.59 -0.52 6.38
C GLY A 36 -8.36 -2.02 6.11
N PRO A 37 -8.31 -2.40 4.82
CA PRO A 37 -8.12 -3.78 4.42
C PRO A 37 -6.75 -4.34 4.84
N ALA A 38 -6.69 -5.68 4.93
CA ALA A 38 -5.45 -6.42 4.97
C ALA A 38 -4.60 -6.09 3.73
N LEU A 39 -3.28 -5.92 3.93
CA LEU A 39 -2.36 -5.48 2.89
C LEU A 39 -1.49 -6.59 2.29
N TYR A 40 -1.43 -7.77 2.92
CA TYR A 40 -0.74 -8.93 2.37
C TYR A 40 -1.32 -9.25 0.99
N ASP A 41 -0.49 -9.52 -0.01
CA ASP A 41 -0.90 -9.74 -1.40
C ASP A 41 -1.59 -8.54 -2.07
N VAL A 42 -1.42 -7.31 -1.58
CA VAL A 42 -1.99 -6.11 -2.22
C VAL A 42 -1.53 -5.99 -3.67
N GLU A 43 -0.25 -6.26 -3.97
CA GLU A 43 0.28 -6.21 -5.34
C GLU A 43 -0.40 -7.24 -6.24
N LYS A 44 -0.69 -8.45 -5.73
CA LYS A 44 -1.42 -9.48 -6.48
C LYS A 44 -2.86 -9.07 -6.76
N ARG A 45 -3.53 -8.42 -5.80
CA ARG A 45 -4.90 -7.89 -5.97
C ARG A 45 -4.98 -6.76 -7.00
N TRP A 46 -3.87 -6.06 -7.25
CA TRP A 46 -3.79 -4.99 -8.26
C TRP A 46 -3.12 -5.43 -9.56
N ALA A 47 -2.67 -6.68 -9.69
CA ALA A 47 -1.87 -7.17 -10.82
C ALA A 47 -2.59 -7.15 -12.18
N ALA A 48 -3.92 -7.03 -12.21
CA ALA A 48 -4.69 -6.86 -13.44
C ALA A 48 -4.60 -5.43 -14.02
N TYR A 49 -4.00 -4.49 -13.28
CA TYR A 49 -3.87 -3.08 -13.64
C TYR A 49 -2.39 -2.69 -13.75
N PRO A 50 -2.07 -1.61 -14.49
CA PRO A 50 -0.75 -1.01 -14.47
C PRO A 50 -0.29 -0.72 -13.04
N ARG A 51 0.98 -0.97 -12.73
CA ARG A 51 1.54 -0.72 -11.38
C ARG A 51 1.37 0.73 -10.93
N GLU A 52 1.41 1.67 -11.88
CA GLU A 52 1.14 3.08 -11.63
C GLU A 52 -0.23 3.35 -11.01
N ASP A 53 -1.24 2.50 -11.23
CA ASP A 53 -2.57 2.68 -10.65
C ASP A 53 -2.59 2.34 -9.16
N LEU A 54 -1.82 1.34 -8.73
CA LEU A 54 -1.59 1.10 -7.30
C LEU A 54 -0.85 2.28 -6.64
N HIS A 55 0.10 2.90 -7.35
CA HIS A 55 0.79 4.09 -6.83
C HIS A 55 -0.16 5.28 -6.72
N LYS A 56 -1.00 5.52 -7.73
CA LYS A 56 -2.04 6.54 -7.70
C LYS A 56 -3.03 6.28 -6.57
N TRP A 57 -3.40 5.02 -6.34
CA TRP A 57 -4.27 4.63 -5.23
C TRP A 57 -3.67 4.95 -3.87
N ILE A 58 -2.41 4.58 -3.66
CA ILE A 58 -1.69 4.89 -2.42
C ILE A 58 -1.57 6.41 -2.23
N ARG A 59 -1.32 7.19 -3.29
CA ARG A 59 -1.25 8.66 -3.19
C ARG A 59 -2.60 9.31 -2.93
N ASN A 60 -3.63 8.95 -3.66
CA ASN A 60 -4.94 9.58 -3.56
C ASN A 60 -6.02 8.60 -4.04
N SER A 61 -6.55 7.81 -3.10
CA SER A 61 -7.59 6.82 -3.39
C SER A 61 -8.87 7.45 -3.95
N GLN A 62 -9.27 8.61 -3.44
CA GLN A 62 -10.51 9.28 -3.83
C GLN A 62 -10.46 9.78 -5.28
N ALA A 63 -9.30 10.25 -5.77
CA ALA A 63 -9.15 10.63 -7.17
C ALA A 63 -9.43 9.46 -8.14
N LEU A 64 -9.04 8.23 -7.79
CA LEU A 64 -9.35 7.05 -8.60
C LEU A 64 -10.82 6.61 -8.47
N VAL A 65 -11.42 6.77 -7.29
CA VAL A 65 -12.86 6.52 -7.08
C VAL A 65 -13.68 7.49 -7.95
N GLU A 66 -13.36 8.78 -7.91
CA GLU A 66 -14.02 9.83 -8.71
C GLU A 66 -13.82 9.62 -10.22
N ALA A 67 -12.63 9.16 -10.63
CA ALA A 67 -12.34 8.80 -12.02
C ALA A 67 -13.02 7.49 -12.47
N GLY A 68 -13.74 6.80 -11.58
CA GLY A 68 -14.46 5.57 -11.90
C GLY A 68 -13.56 4.36 -12.14
N HIS A 69 -12.35 4.34 -11.57
CA HIS A 69 -11.44 3.21 -11.75
C HIS A 69 -12.06 1.94 -11.14
N PRO A 70 -12.18 0.83 -11.90
CA PRO A 70 -12.98 -0.33 -11.49
C PRO A 70 -12.54 -0.95 -10.16
N ARG A 71 -11.22 -1.11 -9.93
CA ARG A 71 -10.71 -1.62 -8.65
C ARG A 71 -10.94 -0.66 -7.48
N ALA A 72 -10.91 0.65 -7.76
CA ALA A 72 -11.10 1.67 -6.74
C ALA A 72 -12.56 1.70 -6.30
N LEU A 73 -13.50 1.58 -7.25
CA LEU A 73 -14.93 1.48 -6.97
C LEU A 73 -15.29 0.20 -6.19
N GLU A 74 -14.66 -0.94 -6.52
CA GLU A 74 -14.84 -2.19 -5.75
C GLU A 74 -14.42 -2.01 -4.29
N LEU A 75 -13.21 -1.47 -4.07
CA LEU A 75 -12.74 -1.20 -2.70
C LEU A 75 -13.61 -0.15 -1.99
N TRP A 76 -14.08 0.88 -2.69
CA TRP A 76 -14.95 1.88 -2.10
C TRP A 76 -16.30 1.30 -1.68
N ALA A 77 -16.89 0.41 -2.49
CA ALA A 77 -18.16 -0.25 -2.14
C ALA A 77 -18.06 -1.05 -0.83
N ASP A 78 -16.90 -1.68 -0.58
CA ASP A 78 -16.67 -2.49 0.62
C ASP A 78 -16.25 -1.66 1.85
N TRP A 79 -15.54 -0.55 1.65
CA TRP A 79 -14.88 0.18 2.74
C TRP A 79 -15.45 1.58 3.03
N GLN A 80 -16.37 2.08 2.20
CA GLN A 80 -17.06 3.34 2.48
C GLN A 80 -17.80 3.26 3.84
N PRO A 81 -17.89 4.37 4.59
CA PRO A 81 -17.41 5.72 4.26
C PRO A 81 -15.96 5.99 4.71
N THR A 82 -15.14 4.97 4.97
CA THR A 82 -13.76 5.15 5.43
C THR A 82 -12.89 5.71 4.31
N ILE A 83 -12.28 6.88 4.54
CA ILE A 83 -11.41 7.54 3.58
C ILE A 83 -9.95 7.31 3.97
N MET A 84 -9.14 6.81 3.04
CA MET A 84 -7.69 6.73 3.21
C MET A 84 -7.08 8.13 3.03
N THR A 85 -6.21 8.52 3.96
CA THR A 85 -5.46 9.79 3.89
C THR A 85 -4.73 9.93 2.56
N SER A 86 -4.73 11.13 2.00
CA SER A 86 -4.00 11.47 0.77
C SER A 86 -2.52 11.74 1.07
N PHE A 87 -1.63 11.19 0.25
CA PHE A 87 -0.18 11.30 0.31
C PHE A 87 0.39 11.84 -1.01
N GLU A 88 -0.18 12.93 -1.54
CA GLU A 88 0.10 13.44 -2.90
C GLU A 88 1.59 13.74 -3.16
N THR A 89 2.33 14.10 -2.12
CA THR A 89 3.77 14.43 -2.20
C THR A 89 4.69 13.22 -2.01
N MET A 90 4.14 12.02 -1.76
CA MET A 90 4.95 10.81 -1.57
C MET A 90 5.56 10.37 -2.90
N ASP A 91 6.89 10.29 -2.93
CA ASP A 91 7.60 9.85 -4.13
C ASP A 91 7.39 8.36 -4.41
N SER A 92 7.68 7.95 -5.65
CA SER A 92 7.46 6.55 -6.06
C SER A 92 8.40 5.58 -5.35
N SER A 93 9.62 5.99 -4.99
CA SER A 93 10.57 5.15 -4.24
C SER A 93 10.06 4.80 -2.85
N SER A 94 9.44 5.75 -2.15
CA SER A 94 8.81 5.57 -0.85
C SER A 94 7.64 4.59 -0.94
N ILE A 95 6.85 4.69 -2.01
CA ILE A 95 5.75 3.76 -2.29
C ILE A 95 6.29 2.34 -2.53
N GLU A 96 7.34 2.20 -3.32
CA GLU A 96 7.98 0.89 -3.56
C GLU A 96 8.59 0.31 -2.28
N ALA A 97 9.24 1.15 -1.46
CA ALA A 97 9.80 0.72 -0.17
C ALA A 97 8.69 0.18 0.75
N VAL A 98 7.56 0.86 0.88
CA VAL A 98 6.46 0.38 1.73
C VAL A 98 5.78 -0.86 1.16
N LEU A 99 5.63 -0.97 -0.17
CA LEU A 99 5.11 -2.19 -0.82
C LEU A 99 6.04 -3.38 -0.58
N ALA A 100 7.36 -3.19 -0.72
CA ALA A 100 8.35 -4.21 -0.41
C ALA A 100 8.26 -4.64 1.05
N TYR A 101 8.13 -3.71 2.00
CA TYR A 101 7.93 -4.03 3.41
C TYR A 101 6.66 -4.85 3.64
N ILE A 102 5.53 -4.49 3.01
CA ILE A 102 4.26 -5.20 3.12
C ILE A 102 4.39 -6.64 2.60
N GLU A 103 4.99 -6.83 1.42
CA GLU A 103 5.16 -8.16 0.81
C GLU A 103 6.06 -9.06 1.66
N HIS A 104 7.13 -8.53 2.26
CA HIS A 104 8.02 -9.30 3.13
C HIS A 104 7.46 -9.56 4.53
N SER A 105 6.60 -8.67 5.05
CA SER A 105 6.04 -8.78 6.40
C SER A 105 4.78 -9.64 6.47
N GLY A 106 4.14 -9.90 5.34
CA GLY A 106 2.93 -10.72 5.29
C GLY A 106 3.13 -12.24 5.37
N PRO A 107 4.20 -12.84 4.80
CA PRO A 107 4.54 -14.24 5.05
C PRO A 107 4.89 -14.46 6.52
N VAL A 108 4.12 -15.29 7.21
CA VAL A 108 4.52 -15.84 8.51
C VAL A 108 5.13 -17.19 8.22
N TYR A 109 6.40 -17.39 8.60
CA TYR A 109 6.99 -18.74 8.66
C TYR A 109 6.53 -19.45 9.92
#